data_AF-A0A843GYQ5-F1
#
_entry.id   AF-A0A843GYQ5-F1
#
_cell.length_a   1.000
_cell.length_b   1.000
_cell.length_c   1.000
_cell.angle_alpha   90.00
_cell.angle_beta   90.00
_cell.angle_gamma   90.00
#
_symmetry.space_group_name_H-M   'P 1'
#
loop_
_entity.id
_entity.type
_entity.pdbx_description
1 polymer ?
#
loop_
_entity_poly.entity_id
_entity_poly.type
_entity_poly.pdbx_seq_one_letter_code
_entity_poly.pdbx_strand_id
1 'polypeptide(L)'
;MIDKKAIEAVENAVFYEHQNIVKKYGAIYHSEHEGYAVLLEEVEEADDALDLLKTKLQDMWNYIKINMNDRTTVYQAQQAAIGLAEEAIQCAAVCERFLNTLSKENEKK
;
A
#
# COMPACT_ATOMS: atom_id res chain seq x y z
N MET A 1 9.16 16.51 -6.74
CA MET A 1 8.65 15.68 -7.86
C MET A 1 9.36 14.34 -7.77
N ILE A 2 8.61 13.23 -7.78
CA ILE A 2 9.18 11.88 -7.74
C ILE A 2 9.90 11.61 -9.08
N ASP A 3 11.05 10.95 -9.03
CA ASP A 3 11.83 10.61 -10.22
C ASP A 3 11.07 9.64 -11.14
N LYS A 4 11.26 9.76 -12.46
CA LYS A 4 10.57 8.91 -13.44
C LYS A 4 10.82 7.42 -13.21
N LYS A 5 12.05 7.03 -12.86
CA LYS A 5 12.37 5.62 -12.59
C LYS A 5 11.69 5.12 -11.33
N ALA A 6 11.48 6.00 -10.34
CA ALA A 6 10.76 5.64 -9.13
C ALA A 6 9.26 5.45 -9.41
N ILE A 7 8.66 6.28 -10.27
CA ILE A 7 7.28 6.07 -10.73
C ILE A 7 7.16 4.71 -11.44
N GLU A 8 8.05 4.43 -12.39
CA GLU A 8 8.08 3.15 -13.11
C GLU A 8 8.29 1.95 -12.15
N ALA A 9 9.11 2.11 -11.11
CA ALA A 9 9.29 1.06 -10.11
C ALA A 9 8.01 0.80 -9.31
N VAL A 10 7.24 1.85 -8.98
CA VAL A 10 5.94 1.71 -8.29
C VAL A 10 4.92 1.03 -9.20
N GLU A 11 4.81 1.42 -10.47
CA GLU A 11 3.90 0.79 -11.44
C GLU A 11 4.22 -0.71 -11.62
N ASN A 12 5.51 -1.06 -11.70
CA ASN A 12 5.93 -2.46 -11.75
C ASN A 12 5.61 -3.21 -10.45
N ALA A 13 5.76 -2.59 -9.29
CA ALA A 13 5.41 -3.20 -8.01
C ALA A 13 3.90 -3.49 -7.92
N VAL A 14 3.05 -2.56 -8.36
CA VAL A 14 1.59 -2.76 -8.46
C VAL A 14 1.28 -3.95 -9.36
N PHE A 15 1.91 -4.02 -10.54
CA PHE A 15 1.72 -5.15 -11.47
C PHE A 15 2.10 -6.49 -10.83
N TYR A 16 3.25 -6.57 -10.16
CA TYR A 16 3.68 -7.82 -9.51
C TYR A 16 2.76 -8.20 -8.35
N GLU A 17 2.28 -7.24 -7.58
CA GLU A 17 1.36 -7.52 -6.48
C GLU A 17 0.00 -7.99 -7.00
N HIS A 18 -0.54 -7.34 -8.03
CA HIS A 18 -1.78 -7.79 -8.66
C HIS A 18 -1.63 -9.23 -9.20
N GLN A 19 -0.51 -9.59 -9.83
CA GLN A 19 -0.24 -10.97 -10.24
C GLN A 19 -0.21 -11.95 -9.05
N ASN A 20 0.37 -11.54 -7.92
CA ASN A 20 0.41 -12.34 -6.70
C ASN A 20 -1.00 -12.56 -6.13
N ILE A 21 -1.81 -11.51 -6.00
CA ILE A 21 -3.20 -11.57 -5.57
C ILE A 21 -4.01 -12.49 -6.49
N VAL A 22 -3.89 -12.33 -7.81
CA VAL A 22 -4.60 -13.15 -8.80
C VAL A 22 -4.22 -14.63 -8.68
N LYS A 23 -2.94 -14.93 -8.46
CA LYS A 23 -2.46 -16.30 -8.25
C LYS A 23 -3.02 -16.92 -6.97
N LYS A 24 -3.16 -16.12 -5.91
CA LYS A 24 -3.59 -16.58 -4.58
C LYS A 24 -5.11 -16.69 -4.44
N TYR A 25 -5.85 -15.76 -5.03
CA TYR A 25 -7.29 -15.58 -4.79
C TYR A 25 -8.15 -15.61 -6.06
N GLY A 26 -7.53 -15.65 -7.24
CA GLY A 26 -8.22 -15.66 -8.54
C GLY A 26 -8.34 -14.27 -9.18
N ALA A 27 -8.63 -14.26 -10.49
CA ALA A 27 -8.58 -13.06 -11.33
C ALA A 27 -9.68 -12.01 -11.05
N ILE A 28 -10.74 -12.38 -10.32
CA ILE A 28 -11.89 -11.52 -10.02
C ILE A 28 -12.38 -11.79 -8.60
N TYR A 29 -13.22 -10.90 -8.09
CA TYR A 29 -14.03 -11.12 -6.89
C TYR A 29 -15.29 -11.91 -7.22
N HIS A 30 -15.88 -12.53 -6.21
CA HIS A 30 -17.19 -13.20 -6.31
C HIS A 30 -18.33 -12.19 -6.35
N SER A 31 -18.13 -10.98 -5.82
CA SER A 31 -19.12 -9.89 -5.84
C SER A 31 -18.47 -8.51 -5.64
N GLU A 32 -19.20 -7.45 -5.97
CA GLU A 32 -18.81 -6.06 -5.66
C GLU A 32 -18.62 -5.81 -4.15
N HIS A 33 -19.39 -6.48 -3.30
CA HIS A 33 -19.27 -6.36 -1.84
C HIS A 33 -17.95 -6.93 -1.32
N GLU A 34 -17.51 -8.06 -1.88
CA GLU A 34 -16.19 -8.63 -1.56
C GLU A 34 -15.06 -7.71 -2.05
N GLY A 35 -15.18 -7.18 -3.28
CA GLY A 35 -14.19 -6.22 -3.80
C GLY A 35 -14.08 -4.97 -2.93
N TYR A 36 -15.20 -4.41 -2.49
CA TYR A 36 -15.23 -3.28 -1.57
C TYR A 36 -14.62 -3.62 -0.21
N ALA A 37 -14.98 -4.77 0.38
CA ALA A 37 -14.49 -5.17 1.69
C ALA A 37 -12.96 -5.34 1.69
N VAL A 38 -12.41 -5.99 0.66
CA VAL A 38 -10.95 -6.15 0.53
C VAL A 38 -10.27 -4.81 0.29
N LEU A 39 -10.81 -3.93 -0.57
CA LEU A 39 -10.24 -2.60 -0.75
C LEU A 39 -10.27 -1.76 0.54
N LEU A 40 -11.34 -1.89 1.33
CA LEU A 40 -11.43 -1.22 2.62
C LEU A 40 -10.36 -1.71 3.59
N GLU A 41 -10.13 -3.03 3.66
CA GLU A 41 -9.07 -3.64 4.48
C GLU A 41 -7.70 -3.07 4.12
N GLU A 42 -7.34 -3.02 2.83
CA GLU A 42 -6.04 -2.44 2.40
C GLU A 42 -5.90 -0.94 2.76
N VAL A 43 -7.00 -0.19 2.71
CA VAL A 43 -7.00 1.24 3.10
C VAL A 43 -6.84 1.41 4.61
N GLU A 44 -7.46 0.53 5.41
CA GLU A 44 -7.29 0.51 6.86
C GLU A 44 -5.84 0.14 7.23
N GLU A 45 -5.24 -0.84 6.55
CA GLU A 45 -3.82 -1.19 6.73
C GLU A 45 -2.88 -0.02 6.36
N ALA A 46 -3.19 0.72 5.29
CA ALA A 46 -2.44 1.93 4.92
C ALA A 46 -2.58 3.05 5.97
N ASP A 47 -3.74 3.22 6.61
CA ASP A 47 -3.92 4.20 7.69
C ASP A 47 -3.11 3.82 8.94
N ASP A 48 -3.13 2.53 9.31
CA ASP A 48 -2.29 1.99 10.40
C ASP A 48 -0.79 2.19 10.12
N ALA A 49 -0.34 1.95 8.89
CA ALA A 49 1.04 2.19 8.47
C ALA A 49 1.43 3.69 8.51
N LEU A 50 0.49 4.57 8.15
CA LEU A 50 0.68 6.02 8.28
C LEU A 50 0.81 6.44 9.74
N ASP A 51 0.00 5.88 10.64
CA ASP A 51 0.08 6.15 12.07
C ASP A 51 1.38 5.63 12.70
N LEU A 52 1.90 4.50 12.21
CA LEU A 52 3.23 4.03 12.57
C LEU A 52 4.31 5.03 12.12
N LEU A 53 4.26 5.55 10.89
CA LEU A 53 5.21 6.55 10.42
C LEU A 53 5.15 7.84 11.27
N LYS A 54 3.95 8.33 11.59
CA LYS A 54 3.76 9.49 12.48
C LYS A 54 4.40 9.23 13.86
N THR A 55 4.20 8.03 14.40
CA THR A 55 4.80 7.61 15.67
C THR A 55 6.33 7.64 15.61
N LYS A 56 6.95 7.12 14.53
CA LYS A 56 8.42 7.15 14.36
C LYS A 56 8.97 8.55 14.17
N LEU A 57 8.24 9.45 13.52
CA LEU A 57 8.61 10.86 13.45
C LEU A 57 8.57 11.52 14.84
N GLN A 58 7.55 11.20 15.65
CA GLN A 58 7.43 11.73 17.00
C GLN A 58 8.55 11.21 17.93
N ASP A 59 8.88 9.93 17.83
CA ASP A 59 10.01 9.31 18.54
C ASP A 59 11.33 10.01 18.15
N MET A 60 11.61 10.10 16.85
CA MET A 60 12.78 10.78 16.32
C MET A 60 12.89 12.23 16.84
N TRP A 61 11.79 12.98 16.84
CA TRP A 61 11.76 14.34 17.38
C TRP A 61 12.09 14.38 18.88
N ASN A 62 11.62 13.41 19.66
CA ASN A 62 11.95 13.32 21.08
C ASN A 62 13.45 13.12 21.33
N TYR A 63 14.12 12.29 20.52
CA TYR A 63 15.57 12.10 20.59
C TYR A 63 16.36 13.35 20.13
N ILE A 64 15.89 14.04 19.10
CA ILE A 64 16.50 15.29 18.62
C ILE A 64 16.49 16.35 19.72
N LYS A 65 15.36 16.54 20.42
CA LYS A 65 15.22 17.54 21.49
C LYS A 65 16.24 17.38 22.62
N ILE A 66 16.70 16.15 22.88
CA ILE A 66 17.66 15.83 23.94
C ILE A 66 19.08 15.60 23.41
N ASN A 67 19.35 15.92 22.14
CA ASN A 67 20.64 15.69 21.46
C ASN A 67 21.11 14.23 21.49
N MET A 68 20.18 13.27 21.49
CA MET A 68 20.47 11.82 21.48
C MET A 68 20.02 11.13 20.18
N ASN A 69 19.79 11.91 19.12
CA ASN A 69 19.38 11.32 17.85
C ASN A 69 20.50 10.50 17.22
N ASP A 70 20.16 9.31 16.72
CA ASP A 70 21.08 8.41 16.06
C ASP A 70 20.56 7.99 14.68
N ARG A 71 21.26 7.06 14.02
CA ARG A 71 20.85 6.55 12.70
C ARG A 71 19.63 5.62 12.81
N THR A 72 19.33 5.10 13.99
CA THR A 72 18.29 4.10 14.22
C THR A 72 16.90 4.71 14.06
N THR A 73 16.66 5.87 14.66
CA THR A 73 15.36 6.57 14.57
C THR A 73 15.01 6.96 13.13
N VAL A 74 16.01 7.43 12.37
CA VAL A 74 15.88 7.78 10.95
C VAL A 74 15.58 6.54 10.11
N TYR A 75 16.31 5.45 10.35
CA TYR A 75 16.07 4.17 9.66
C TYR A 75 14.67 3.62 9.95
N GLN A 76 14.21 3.68 11.21
CA GLN A 76 12.86 3.24 11.57
C GLN A 76 11.77 4.07 10.87
N ALA A 77 11.94 5.39 10.77
CA ALA A 77 11.02 6.24 10.01
C ALA A 77 11.04 5.90 8.51
N GLN A 78 12.22 5.60 7.94
CA GLN A 78 12.32 5.14 6.55
C GLN A 78 11.57 3.82 6.33
N GLN A 79 11.76 2.84 7.21
CA GLN A 79 11.08 1.54 7.09
C GLN A 79 9.56 1.69 7.24
N ALA A 80 9.08 2.52 8.17
CA ALA A 80 7.65 2.81 8.29
C ALA A 80 7.08 3.48 7.03
N ALA A 81 7.84 4.39 6.40
CA ALA A 81 7.43 5.00 5.15
C ALA A 81 7.41 4.02 3.96
N ILE A 82 8.32 3.05 3.94
CA ILE A 82 8.31 1.96 2.96
C ILE A 82 7.08 1.09 3.17
N GLY A 83 6.77 0.68 4.41
CA GLY A 83 5.56 -0.09 4.72
C GLY A 83 4.28 0.62 4.27
N LEU A 84 4.15 1.94 4.53
CA LEU A 84 3.03 2.72 4.02
C LEU A 84 2.94 2.69 2.48
N ALA A 85 4.08 2.71 1.78
CA ALA A 85 4.08 2.61 0.33
C ALA A 85 3.68 1.21 -0.16
N GLU A 86 4.03 0.16 0.58
CA GLU A 86 3.61 -1.22 0.32
C GLU A 86 2.09 -1.33 0.39
N GLU A 87 1.44 -0.82 1.44
CA GLU A 87 -0.03 -0.88 1.56
C GLU A 87 -0.75 -0.04 0.49
N ALA A 88 -0.19 1.10 0.11
CA ALA A 88 -0.71 1.88 -1.01
C ALA A 88 -0.57 1.14 -2.37
N ILE A 89 0.48 0.34 -2.55
CA ILE A 89 0.66 -0.54 -3.71
C ILE A 89 -0.37 -1.66 -3.69
N GLN A 90 -0.62 -2.28 -2.54
CA GLN A 90 -1.67 -3.30 -2.38
C GLN A 90 -3.06 -2.75 -2.70
N CYS A 91 -3.39 -1.54 -2.22
CA CYS A 91 -4.62 -0.82 -2.59
C CYS A 91 -4.79 -0.70 -4.11
N ALA A 92 -3.72 -0.29 -4.82
CA ALA A 92 -3.76 -0.15 -6.27
C ALA A 92 -3.94 -1.50 -6.99
N ALA A 93 -3.27 -2.55 -6.51
CA ALA A 93 -3.37 -3.89 -7.06
C ALA A 93 -4.77 -4.51 -6.85
N VAL A 94 -5.38 -4.29 -5.69
CA VAL A 94 -6.77 -4.68 -5.38
C VAL A 94 -7.76 -3.92 -6.27
N CYS A 95 -7.51 -2.64 -6.55
CA CYS A 95 -8.31 -1.87 -7.50
C CYS A 95 -8.28 -2.48 -8.92
N GLU A 96 -7.12 -2.93 -9.41
CA GLU A 96 -7.03 -3.61 -10.71
C GLU A 96 -7.89 -4.89 -10.75
N ARG A 97 -7.83 -5.71 -9.70
CA ARG A 97 -8.68 -6.92 -9.58
C ARG A 97 -10.16 -6.56 -9.52
N PHE A 98 -10.52 -5.45 -8.88
CA PHE A 98 -11.90 -4.99 -8.78
C PHE A 98 -12.41 -4.52 -10.17
N LEU A 99 -11.62 -3.74 -10.90
CA LEU A 99 -11.94 -3.32 -12.26
C LEU A 99 -12.15 -4.52 -13.22
N ASN A 100 -11.37 -5.59 -13.05
CA ASN A 100 -11.55 -6.83 -13.81
C ASN A 100 -12.90 -7.51 -13.53
N THR A 101 -13.36 -7.47 -12.27
CA THR A 101 -14.67 -7.98 -11.84
C THR A 101 -15.79 -7.20 -12.54
N LEU A 102 -15.76 -5.87 -12.47
CA LEU A 102 -16.78 -4.99 -13.06
C LEU A 102 -16.84 -5.10 -14.58
N SER A 103 -15.68 -5.26 -15.24
CA SER A 103 -15.60 -5.40 -16.70
C SER A 103 -16.30 -6.68 -17.17
N LYS A 104 -16.08 -7.81 -16.49
CA LYS A 104 -16.74 -9.09 -16.82
C LYS A 104 -18.25 -9.09 -16.60
N GLU A 105 -18.75 -8.31 -15.65
CA GLU A 105 -20.20 -8.19 -15.43
C GLU A 105 -20.89 -7.39 -16.53
N ASN A 106 -20.21 -6.38 -17.07
CA ASN A 106 -20.74 -5.56 -18.16
C ASN A 106 -20.78 -6.32 -19.50
N GLU A 107 -19.89 -7.28 -19.74
CA GLU A 107 -19.94 -8.16 -20.93
C GLU A 107 -21.12 -9.15 -20.92
N LYS A 108 -21.75 -9.37 -19.75
CA LYS A 108 -22.90 -10.29 -19.61
C LYS A 108 -24.27 -9.61 -19.76
N LYS A 109 -24.31 -8.28 -19.85
CA LYS A 109 -25.53 -7.47 -20.00
C LYS A 109 -25.75 -7.11 -21.47
#